data_AF-A0A2D8RM83-F1
#
_entry.id   AF-A0A2D8RM83-F1
#
_cell.length_a   1.000
_cell.length_b   1.000
_cell.length_c   1.000
_cell.angle_alpha   90.00
_cell.angle_beta   90.00
_cell.angle_gamma   90.00
#
_symmetry.space_group_name_H-M   'P 1'
#
loop_
_entity.id
_entity.type
_entity.pdbx_description
1 polymer ?
#
loop_
_entity_poly.entity_id
_entity_poly.type
_entity_poly.pdbx_seq_one_letter_code
_entity_poly.pdbx_strand_id
1 'polypeptide(L)'
;MRQDKRRNKGVILSLEQDTATGSLEVVGSVKEGDRVRIDRISPVAPVLEADILASIPDDKFSLSDTVDDDKIDRKASLEVCRAALTEFPEEPRFHAQLGRLLEVLEKPASAILSYERALELEPNYPVVLHKLASLRFFGPEELRDLEIARDFYRRAAELEFDAAMPVIGSMSRDAS
;
A
#
# COMPACT_ATOMS: atom_id res chain seq x y z
N MET A 1 0.52 22.80 -39.23
CA MET A 1 -0.61 21.96 -38.78
C MET A 1 -0.25 21.46 -37.38
N ARG A 2 -0.84 22.03 -36.31
CA ARG A 2 -0.56 21.61 -34.92
C ARG A 2 -1.58 20.53 -34.54
N GLN A 3 -1.10 19.32 -34.22
CA GLN A 3 -1.94 18.28 -33.65
C GLN A 3 -2.27 18.66 -32.20
N ASP A 4 -3.56 18.86 -31.95
CA ASP A 4 -4.12 19.09 -30.64
C ASP A 4 -4.18 17.74 -29.92
N LYS A 5 -3.27 17.50 -28.97
CA LYS A 5 -3.32 16.34 -28.07
C LYS A 5 -4.57 16.49 -27.21
N ARG A 6 -5.66 15.83 -27.61
CA ARG A 6 -6.86 15.68 -26.77
C ARG A 6 -6.43 15.07 -25.43
N ARG A 7 -6.33 15.89 -24.39
CA ARG A 7 -6.28 15.43 -23.00
C ARG A 7 -7.58 14.67 -22.75
N ASN A 8 -7.49 13.37 -22.46
CA ASN A 8 -8.63 12.62 -21.93
C ASN A 8 -9.11 13.34 -20.67
N LYS A 9 -10.27 13.98 -20.74
CA LYS A 9 -10.95 14.55 -19.58
C LYS A 9 -11.69 13.40 -18.93
N GLY A 10 -11.14 12.85 -17.85
CA GLY A 10 -11.86 11.90 -17.01
C GLY A 10 -13.15 12.56 -16.48
N VAL A 11 -14.16 11.74 -16.21
CA VAL A 11 -15.37 12.17 -15.52
C VAL A 11 -15.18 11.86 -14.04
N ILE A 12 -15.34 12.88 -13.19
CA ILE A 12 -15.34 12.73 -11.73
C ILE A 12 -16.79 12.75 -11.27
N LEU A 13 -17.22 11.69 -10.58
CA LEU A 13 -18.51 11.64 -9.90
C LEU A 13 -18.24 11.74 -8.40
N SER A 14 -18.83 12.76 -7.76
CA SER A 14 -18.75 12.97 -6.31
C SER A 14 -20.10 12.64 -5.69
N LEU A 15 -20.09 11.78 -4.67
CA LEU A 15 -21.26 11.46 -3.86
C LEU A 15 -21.00 11.92 -2.42
N GLU A 16 -21.90 12.76 -1.89
CA GLU A 16 -21.89 13.20 -0.50
C GLU A 16 -22.98 12.44 0.27
N GLN A 17 -22.59 11.75 1.34
CA GLN A 17 -23.55 11.20 2.31
C GLN A 17 -23.04 11.42 3.73
N ASP A 18 -23.78 12.22 4.51
CA ASP A 18 -23.49 12.66 5.89
C ASP A 18 -22.10 13.29 6.12
N THR A 19 -21.04 12.47 6.20
CA THR A 19 -19.64 12.86 6.43
C THR A 19 -18.65 12.18 5.47
N ALA A 20 -19.13 11.31 4.57
CA ALA A 20 -18.29 10.58 3.63
C ALA A 20 -18.37 11.22 2.24
N THR A 21 -17.22 11.59 1.69
CA THR A 21 -17.07 11.99 0.30
C THR A 21 -16.42 10.84 -0.47
N GLY A 22 -17.17 10.21 -1.38
CA GLY A 22 -16.62 9.25 -2.32
C GLY A 22 -16.37 9.92 -3.67
N SER A 23 -15.14 9.84 -4.19
CA SER A 23 -14.80 10.27 -5.55
C SER A 23 -14.54 9.06 -6.43
N LEU A 24 -15.32 8.91 -7.50
CA LEU A 24 -15.07 7.90 -8.52
C LEU A 24 -14.41 8.54 -9.74
N GLU A 25 -13.19 8.10 -10.05
CA GLU A 25 -12.50 8.49 -11.28
C GLU A 25 -12.60 7.38 -12.32
N VAL A 26 -13.13 7.72 -13.50
CA VAL A 26 -13.12 6.79 -14.63
C VAL A 26 -11.82 6.97 -15.42
N VAL A 27 -10.93 6.00 -15.31
CA VAL A 27 -9.69 5.93 -16.11
C VAL A 27 -10.02 5.41 -17.51
N GLY A 28 -10.30 6.31 -18.46
CA GLY A 28 -10.55 5.96 -19.85
C GLY A 28 -11.54 6.89 -20.56
N SER A 29 -11.87 6.58 -21.82
CA SER A 29 -12.92 7.29 -22.56
C SER A 29 -14.27 6.63 -22.34
N VAL A 30 -15.20 7.36 -21.72
CA VAL A 30 -16.61 6.95 -21.55
C VAL A 30 -17.41 7.34 -22.79
N LYS A 31 -18.27 6.46 -23.26
CA LYS A 31 -19.21 6.68 -24.38
C LYS A 31 -20.64 6.81 -23.88
N GLU A 32 -21.48 7.44 -24.69
CA GLU A 32 -22.93 7.47 -24.45
C GLU A 32 -23.48 6.04 -24.38
N GLY A 33 -24.14 5.71 -23.26
CA GLY A 33 -24.70 4.38 -23.00
C GLY A 33 -23.85 3.49 -22.07
N ASP A 34 -22.61 3.87 -21.77
CA ASP A 34 -21.80 3.15 -20.78
C ASP A 34 -22.46 3.22 -19.41
N ARG A 35 -22.51 2.07 -18.71
CA ARG A 35 -23.04 1.98 -17.35
C ARG A 35 -21.94 1.54 -16.41
N VAL A 36 -21.73 2.33 -15.36
CA VAL A 36 -20.86 1.96 -14.24
C VAL A 36 -21.76 1.50 -13.11
N ARG A 37 -21.52 0.29 -12.61
CA ARG A 37 -22.20 -0.25 -11.43
C ARG A 37 -21.19 -0.27 -10.30
N ILE A 38 -21.48 0.43 -9.21
CA ILE A 38 -20.70 0.35 -7.98
C ILE A 38 -21.34 -0.76 -7.15
N ASP A 39 -20.70 -1.95 -7.16
CA ASP A 39 -21.26 -3.12 -6.48
C ASP A 39 -21.07 -3.10 -4.96
N ARG A 40 -20.07 -2.36 -4.47
CA ARG A 40 -19.83 -2.15 -3.04
C ARG A 40 -19.18 -0.78 -2.81
N ILE A 41 -19.69 -0.02 -1.85
CA ILE A 41 -18.99 1.10 -1.24
C ILE A 41 -18.60 0.61 0.15
N SER A 42 -17.32 0.23 0.32
CA SER A 42 -16.79 -0.06 1.65
C SER A 42 -16.47 1.27 2.31
N PRO A 43 -16.96 1.55 3.53
CA PRO A 43 -16.50 2.71 4.27
C PRO A 43 -14.99 2.54 4.49
N VAL A 44 -14.20 3.51 4.03
CA VAL A 44 -12.81 3.61 4.44
C VAL A 44 -12.82 3.78 5.95
N ALA A 45 -11.97 3.03 6.65
CA ALA A 45 -11.91 3.17 8.10
C ALA A 45 -11.58 4.64 8.45
N PRO A 46 -12.15 5.22 9.52
CA PRO A 46 -11.74 6.54 9.97
C PRO A 46 -10.27 6.54 10.40
N VAL A 47 -9.71 7.72 10.65
CA VAL A 47 -8.39 7.81 11.28
C VAL A 47 -8.49 7.22 12.68
N LEU A 48 -7.67 6.20 12.96
CA LEU A 48 -7.59 5.53 14.26
C LEU A 48 -6.24 5.79 14.92
N GLU A 49 -6.13 5.44 16.19
CA GLU A 49 -4.87 5.54 16.94
C GLU A 49 -3.74 4.71 16.28
N ALA A 50 -4.09 3.64 15.56
CA ALA A 50 -3.14 2.86 14.75
C ALA A 50 -2.42 3.72 13.69
N ASP A 51 -3.11 4.68 13.08
CA ASP A 51 -2.49 5.59 12.12
C ASP A 51 -1.43 6.44 12.80
N ILE A 52 -1.78 7.02 13.94
CA ILE A 52 -0.90 7.93 14.67
C ILE A 52 0.33 7.20 15.19
N LEU A 53 0.20 5.95 15.63
CA LEU A 53 1.28 5.20 16.29
C LEU A 53 2.07 4.27 15.37
N ALA A 54 1.58 3.97 14.17
CA ALA A 54 2.19 2.99 13.28
C ALA A 54 2.28 3.44 11.80
N SER A 55 1.86 4.67 11.46
CA SER A 55 1.92 5.24 10.10
C SER A 55 3.28 5.07 9.44
N ILE A 56 3.28 4.50 8.24
CA ILE A 56 4.46 4.12 7.47
C ILE A 56 4.97 5.35 6.69
N PRO A 57 6.29 5.67 6.76
CA PRO A 57 6.89 6.70 5.91
C PRO A 57 6.67 6.44 4.42
N ASP A 58 6.45 7.53 3.67
CA ASP A 58 6.23 7.51 2.21
C ASP A 58 5.02 6.68 1.75
N ASP A 59 4.12 6.33 2.67
CA ASP A 59 2.89 5.63 2.35
C ASP A 59 1.80 6.60 1.88
N LYS A 60 1.45 6.50 0.60
CA LYS A 60 0.35 7.29 0.00
C LYS A 60 -1.04 6.98 0.58
N PHE A 61 -1.21 5.86 1.28
CA PHE A 61 -2.45 5.47 1.96
C PHE A 61 -2.47 5.89 3.44
N SER A 62 -1.38 6.52 3.93
CA SER A 62 -1.36 7.04 5.29
C SER A 62 -2.32 8.22 5.43
N LEU A 63 -2.98 8.29 6.60
CA LEU A 63 -3.94 9.34 6.95
C LEU A 63 -3.46 10.22 8.11
N SER A 64 -2.20 10.09 8.51
CA SER A 64 -1.58 10.87 9.59
C SER A 64 -0.12 11.18 9.29
N ASP A 65 0.50 12.00 10.16
CA ASP A 65 1.94 12.21 10.13
C ASP A 65 2.69 10.88 10.25
N THR A 66 3.88 10.83 9.65
CA THR A 66 4.73 9.64 9.66
C THR A 66 5.44 9.51 11.01
N VAL A 67 5.64 8.27 11.45
CA VAL A 67 6.39 7.97 12.67
C VAL A 67 7.69 7.32 12.27
N ASP A 68 8.83 7.84 12.75
CA ASP A 68 10.14 7.21 12.53
C ASP A 68 10.26 5.91 13.36
N ASP A 69 10.99 4.91 12.85
CA ASP A 69 11.11 3.59 13.49
C ASP A 69 11.64 3.64 14.94
N ASP A 70 12.51 4.60 15.27
CA ASP A 70 13.08 4.79 16.61
C ASP A 70 12.09 5.38 17.62
N LYS A 71 10.99 5.99 17.14
CA LYS A 71 9.94 6.61 17.95
C LYS A 71 8.72 5.71 18.13
N ILE A 72 8.68 4.55 17.49
CA ILE A 72 7.56 3.61 17.61
C ILE A 72 7.57 2.99 19.00
N ASP A 73 6.53 3.26 19.79
CA ASP A 73 6.19 2.44 20.95
C ASP A 73 5.62 1.11 20.46
N ARG A 74 6.50 0.13 20.26
CA ARG A 74 6.18 -1.18 19.69
C ARG A 74 4.99 -1.86 20.39
N LYS A 75 4.85 -1.68 21.71
CA LYS A 75 3.79 -2.34 22.47
C LYS A 75 2.46 -1.65 22.23
N ALA A 76 2.42 -0.32 22.40
CA ALA A 76 1.20 0.46 22.18
C ALA A 76 0.73 0.33 20.74
N SER A 77 1.63 0.50 19.76
CA SER A 77 1.33 0.37 18.33
C SER A 77 0.74 -1.01 17.98
N LEU A 78 1.25 -2.10 18.57
CA LEU A 78 0.73 -3.44 18.32
C LEU A 78 -0.68 -3.63 18.86
N GLU A 79 -0.97 -3.08 20.04
CA GLU A 79 -2.30 -3.15 20.66
C GLU A 79 -3.33 -2.40 19.80
N VAL A 80 -3.00 -1.17 19.37
CA VAL A 80 -3.92 -0.36 18.55
C VAL A 80 -4.11 -0.91 17.14
N CYS A 81 -3.07 -1.44 16.48
CA CYS A 81 -3.22 -2.06 15.16
C CYS A 81 -4.10 -3.32 15.22
N ARG A 82 -3.99 -4.12 16.29
CA ARG A 82 -4.87 -5.30 16.48
C ARG A 82 -6.31 -4.90 16.74
N ALA A 83 -6.54 -3.84 17.52
CA ALA A 83 -7.87 -3.30 17.73
C ALA A 83 -8.47 -2.79 16.41
N ALA A 84 -7.70 -2.01 15.64
CA ALA A 84 -8.10 -1.51 14.32
C ALA A 84 -8.48 -2.66 13.36
N LEU A 85 -7.71 -3.74 13.32
CA LEU A 85 -8.01 -4.92 12.50
C LEU A 85 -9.19 -5.75 13.00
N THR A 86 -9.57 -5.62 14.28
CA THR A 86 -10.78 -6.25 14.82
C THR A 86 -12.03 -5.53 14.32
N GLU A 87 -11.96 -4.21 14.21
CA GLU A 87 -13.08 -3.37 13.75
C GLU A 87 -13.13 -3.27 12.21
N PHE A 88 -11.96 -3.19 11.56
CA PHE A 88 -11.80 -3.01 10.12
C PHE A 88 -10.86 -4.07 9.52
N PRO A 89 -11.30 -5.34 9.44
CA PRO A 89 -10.46 -6.46 8.99
C PRO A 89 -10.12 -6.43 7.49
N GLU A 90 -10.83 -5.64 6.68
CA GLU A 90 -10.62 -5.50 5.24
C GLU A 90 -9.89 -4.19 4.87
N GLU A 91 -9.38 -3.44 5.84
CA GLU A 91 -8.66 -2.19 5.60
C GLU A 91 -7.16 -2.46 5.33
N PRO A 92 -6.65 -2.26 4.10
CA PRO A 92 -5.28 -2.65 3.71
C PRO A 92 -4.20 -1.97 4.56
N ARG A 93 -4.37 -0.69 4.89
CA ARG A 93 -3.35 0.09 5.61
C ARG A 93 -3.08 -0.45 7.01
N PHE A 94 -4.09 -1.01 7.70
CA PHE A 94 -3.87 -1.61 9.02
C PHE A 94 -3.10 -2.93 8.96
N HIS A 95 -3.27 -3.70 7.89
CA HIS A 95 -2.43 -4.88 7.64
C HIS A 95 -0.98 -4.48 7.32
N ALA A 96 -0.78 -3.40 6.55
CA ALA A 96 0.55 -2.86 6.28
C ALA A 96 1.24 -2.35 7.56
N GLN A 97 0.54 -1.57 8.39
CA GLN A 97 1.05 -1.06 9.66
C GLN A 97 1.43 -2.22 10.61
N LEU A 98 0.58 -3.26 10.70
CA LEU A 98 0.91 -4.46 11.46
C LEU A 98 2.16 -5.17 10.92
N GLY A 99 2.29 -5.30 9.60
CA GLY A 99 3.47 -5.86 8.95
C GLY A 99 4.74 -5.14 9.37
N ARG A 100 4.74 -3.80 9.32
CA ARG A 100 5.88 -2.98 9.74
C ARG A 100 6.24 -3.18 11.20
N LEU A 101 5.24 -3.20 12.10
CA LEU A 101 5.48 -3.44 13.51
C LEU A 101 6.11 -4.82 13.76
N LEU A 102 5.71 -5.83 12.98
CA LEU A 102 6.28 -7.16 13.07
C LEU A 102 7.72 -7.22 12.56
N GLU A 103 8.10 -6.41 11.56
CA GLU A 103 9.51 -6.24 11.16
C GLU A 103 10.34 -5.61 12.29
N VAL A 104 9.84 -4.52 12.89
CA VAL A 104 10.49 -3.81 14.00
C VAL A 104 10.58 -4.69 15.27
N LEU A 105 9.76 -5.73 15.36
CA LEU A 105 9.77 -6.77 16.39
C LEU A 105 10.55 -8.03 16.01
N GLU A 106 11.27 -8.00 14.87
CA GLU A 106 12.10 -9.11 14.36
C GLU A 106 11.29 -10.41 14.11
N LYS A 107 10.04 -10.26 13.63
CA LYS A 107 9.14 -11.36 13.26
C LYS A 107 8.85 -11.38 11.75
N PRO A 108 9.86 -11.65 10.90
CA PRO A 108 9.74 -11.50 9.45
C PRO A 108 8.67 -12.40 8.83
N ALA A 109 8.49 -13.64 9.31
CA ALA A 109 7.46 -14.53 8.80
C ALA A 109 6.04 -13.97 9.02
N SER A 110 5.77 -13.40 10.20
CA SER A 110 4.47 -12.79 10.49
C SER A 110 4.28 -11.46 9.76
N ALA A 111 5.37 -10.69 9.58
CA ALA A 111 5.35 -9.45 8.81
C ALA A 111 4.92 -9.72 7.36
N ILE A 112 5.54 -10.72 6.73
CA ILE A 112 5.20 -11.18 5.38
C ILE A 112 3.71 -11.49 5.26
N LEU A 113 3.15 -12.29 6.17
CA LEU A 113 1.72 -12.65 6.12
C LEU A 113 0.80 -11.42 6.22
N SER A 114 1.17 -10.45 7.06
CA SER A 114 0.38 -9.21 7.21
C SER A 114 0.46 -8.35 5.95
N TYR A 115 1.64 -8.23 5.35
CA TYR A 115 1.80 -7.52 4.09
C TYR A 115 1.15 -8.21 2.90
N GLU A 116 1.19 -9.54 2.83
CA GLU A 116 0.49 -10.33 1.82
C GLU A 116 -1.02 -10.06 1.92
N ARG A 117 -1.57 -10.01 3.13
CA ARG A 117 -2.98 -9.64 3.34
C ARG A 117 -3.29 -8.21 2.90
N ALA A 118 -2.39 -7.26 3.13
CA ALA A 118 -2.54 -5.89 2.61
C ALA A 118 -2.58 -5.88 1.07
N LEU A 119 -1.74 -6.66 0.39
CA LEU A 119 -1.74 -6.75 -1.09
C LEU A 119 -2.92 -7.52 -1.68
N GLU A 120 -3.48 -8.49 -0.95
CA GLU A 120 -4.72 -9.14 -1.36
C GLU A 120 -5.89 -8.15 -1.42
N LEU A 121 -5.92 -7.21 -0.48
CA LEU A 121 -6.96 -6.18 -0.38
C LEU A 121 -6.68 -4.99 -1.31
N GLU A 122 -5.41 -4.59 -1.45
CA GLU A 122 -4.96 -3.52 -2.35
C GLU A 122 -3.71 -3.96 -3.14
N PRO A 123 -3.88 -4.51 -4.36
CA PRO A 123 -2.76 -5.02 -5.16
C PRO A 123 -1.74 -3.95 -5.60
N ASN A 124 -2.13 -2.66 -5.59
CA ASN A 124 -1.29 -1.53 -6.00
C ASN A 124 -0.81 -0.71 -4.81
N TYR A 125 -0.28 -1.40 -3.80
CA TYR A 125 0.27 -0.82 -2.57
C TYR A 125 1.81 -0.72 -2.62
N PRO A 126 2.41 0.43 -3.02
CA PRO A 126 3.82 0.49 -3.42
C PRO A 126 4.78 0.26 -2.26
N VAL A 127 4.53 0.87 -1.10
CA VAL A 127 5.37 0.68 0.09
C VAL A 127 5.33 -0.78 0.56
N VAL A 128 4.18 -1.44 0.51
CA VAL A 128 4.04 -2.86 0.90
C VAL A 128 4.78 -3.77 -0.08
N LEU A 129 4.67 -3.52 -1.39
CA LEU A 129 5.47 -4.22 -2.39
C LEU A 129 6.97 -4.10 -2.09
N HIS A 130 7.44 -2.89 -1.79
CA HIS A 130 8.84 -2.65 -1.43
C HIS A 130 9.25 -3.37 -0.12
N LYS A 131 8.41 -3.35 0.92
CA LYS A 131 8.68 -4.05 2.19
C LYS A 131 8.74 -5.56 2.02
N LEU A 132 7.78 -6.15 1.30
CA LEU A 132 7.83 -7.57 0.96
C LEU A 132 9.06 -7.92 0.13
N ALA A 133 9.39 -7.11 -0.88
CA ALA A 133 10.59 -7.33 -1.67
C ALA A 133 11.85 -7.31 -0.81
N SER A 134 11.95 -6.36 0.13
CA SER A 134 13.06 -6.28 1.09
C SER A 134 13.16 -7.50 1.98
N LEU A 135 12.04 -7.97 2.54
CA LEU A 135 12.00 -9.19 3.37
C LEU A 135 12.36 -10.45 2.57
N ARG A 136 11.89 -10.57 1.33
CA ARG A 136 12.21 -11.70 0.46
C ARG A 136 13.64 -11.66 -0.09
N PHE A 137 14.30 -10.50 -0.08
CA PHE A 137 15.68 -10.35 -0.54
C PHE A 137 16.71 -10.44 0.59
N PHE A 138 16.54 -9.64 1.64
CA PHE A 138 17.48 -9.48 2.76
C PHE A 138 17.09 -10.27 4.02
N GLY A 139 15.89 -10.84 4.06
CA GLY A 139 15.39 -11.57 5.23
C GLY A 139 16.09 -12.91 5.46
N PRO A 140 15.61 -13.68 6.47
CA PRO A 140 16.13 -15.00 6.79
C PRO A 140 16.14 -15.93 5.57
N GLU A 141 17.13 -16.82 5.50
CA GLU A 141 17.37 -17.67 4.33
C GLU A 141 16.15 -18.51 3.95
N GLU A 142 15.40 -18.97 4.94
CA GLU A 142 14.22 -19.83 4.75
C GLU A 142 13.02 -19.06 4.17
N LEU A 143 13.03 -17.74 4.25
CA LEU A 143 11.97 -16.86 3.75
C LEU A 143 12.36 -16.15 2.44
N ARG A 144 13.64 -16.23 2.05
CA ARG A 144 14.15 -15.57 0.85
C ARG A 144 13.57 -16.17 -0.41
N ASP A 145 13.14 -15.30 -1.29
CA ASP A 145 12.73 -15.62 -2.64
C ASP A 145 13.17 -14.45 -3.54
N LEU A 146 14.32 -14.63 -4.18
CA LEU A 146 14.91 -13.56 -4.98
C LEU A 146 14.07 -13.27 -6.22
N GLU A 147 13.36 -14.25 -6.78
CA GLU A 147 12.53 -14.05 -7.95
C GLU A 147 11.32 -13.17 -7.62
N ILE A 148 10.59 -13.53 -6.56
CA ILE A 148 9.46 -12.74 -6.05
C ILE A 148 9.93 -11.34 -5.64
N ALA A 149 11.10 -11.22 -4.99
CA ALA A 149 11.64 -9.93 -4.61
C ALA A 149 11.84 -9.01 -5.83
N ARG A 150 12.38 -9.52 -6.96
CA ARG A 150 12.56 -8.69 -8.17
C ARG A 150 11.22 -8.23 -8.73
N ASP A 151 10.23 -9.11 -8.74
CA ASP A 151 8.91 -8.78 -9.24
C ASP A 151 8.26 -7.66 -8.43
N PHE A 152 8.30 -7.77 -7.10
CA PHE A 152 7.74 -6.77 -6.21
C PHE A 152 8.48 -5.43 -6.27
N TYR A 153 9.82 -5.41 -6.32
CA TYR A 153 10.57 -4.16 -6.52
C TYR A 153 10.18 -3.48 -7.83
N ARG A 154 10.11 -4.25 -8.93
CA ARG A 154 9.70 -3.73 -10.24
C ARG A 154 8.31 -3.12 -10.17
N ARG A 155 7.33 -3.82 -9.59
CA ARG A 155 5.96 -3.31 -9.43
C ARG A 155 5.90 -2.05 -8.56
N ALA A 156 6.67 -1.99 -7.47
CA ALA A 156 6.75 -0.79 -6.64
C ALA A 156 7.30 0.42 -7.43
N ALA A 157 8.34 0.21 -8.23
CA ALA A 157 8.91 1.24 -9.10
C ALA A 157 7.95 1.68 -10.22
N GLU A 158 7.21 0.74 -10.83
CA GLU A 158 6.14 1.05 -11.80
C GLU A 158 5.02 1.90 -11.20
N LEU A 159 4.85 1.83 -9.87
CA LEU A 159 3.93 2.66 -9.09
C LEU A 159 4.61 3.90 -8.49
N GLU A 160 5.76 4.31 -9.03
CA GLU A 160 6.50 5.52 -8.67
C GLU A 160 7.04 5.54 -7.22
N PHE A 161 7.29 4.37 -6.63
CA PHE A 161 7.96 4.29 -5.32
C PHE A 161 9.49 4.33 -5.48
N ASP A 162 10.05 5.55 -5.40
CA ASP A 162 11.46 5.82 -5.69
C ASP A 162 12.45 4.94 -4.90
N ALA A 163 12.13 4.58 -3.66
CA ALA A 163 12.98 3.73 -2.83
C ALA A 163 13.19 2.30 -3.40
N ALA A 164 12.40 1.86 -4.39
CA ALA A 164 12.60 0.59 -5.08
C ALA A 164 13.68 0.64 -6.18
N MET A 165 14.00 1.82 -6.72
CA MET A 165 14.88 1.98 -7.88
C MET A 165 16.35 1.58 -7.65
N PRO A 166 16.98 1.93 -6.51
CA PRO A 166 18.38 1.55 -6.26
C PRO A 166 18.60 0.04 -6.29
N VAL A 167 17.64 -0.73 -5.75
CA VAL A 167 17.76 -2.18 -5.61
C VAL A 167 17.64 -2.88 -6.97
N ILE A 168 16.74 -2.42 -7.84
CA ILE A 168 16.67 -2.90 -9.23
C ILE A 168 17.99 -2.65 -9.97
N GLY A 169 18.59 -1.46 -9.77
CA GLY A 169 19.86 -1.09 -10.37
C GLY A 169 21.04 -1.99 -9.97
N SER A 170 21.08 -2.50 -8.74
CA SER A 170 22.05 -3.53 -8.33
C SER A 170 21.75 -4.90 -8.94
N MET A 171 20.47 -5.29 -9.01
CA MET A 171 20.06 -6.62 -9.49
C MET A 171 20.27 -6.83 -11.00
N SER A 172 20.27 -5.76 -11.79
CA SER A 172 20.60 -5.82 -13.22
C SER A 172 22.10 -6.01 -13.47
N ARG A 173 22.97 -5.63 -12.54
CA ARG A 173 24.43 -5.73 -12.70
C ARG A 173 24.95 -7.13 -12.44
N ASP A 174 24.37 -7.85 -11.49
CA ASP A 174 24.79 -9.21 -11.10
C ASP A 174 24.34 -10.31 -12.08
N ALA A 175 23.50 -9.96 -13.07
CA ALA A 175 23.01 -10.88 -14.10
C ALA A 175 23.85 -10.85 -15.41
N SER A 176 25.05 -10.26 -15.39
CA SER A 176 25.92 -10.06 -16.57
C SER A 176 27.12 -10.99 -16.60
#